data_AF-A0A351Z7L2-F1
#
_entry.id   AF-A0A351Z7L2-F1
#
_cell.length_a   1.000
_cell.length_b   1.000
_cell.length_c   1.000
_cell.angle_alpha   90.00
_cell.angle_beta   90.00
_cell.angle_gamma   90.00
#
_symmetry.space_group_name_H-M   'P 1'
#
loop_
_entity.id
_entity.type
_entity.pdbx_description
1 polymer ?
#
loop_
_entity_poly.entity_id
_entity_poly.type
_entity_poly.pdbx_seq_one_letter_code
_entity_poly.pdbx_strand_id
1 'polypeptide(L)' 'MEKEQIDRLCKSFADGQFGDVMVVGGGISGIQAALDLGAAGFKVYLVDKAPSIGGHMAQLDKTFPTNDCSM' A
#
# COMPACT_ATOMS: atom_id res chain seq x y z
N MET A 1 -0.98 29.42 23.10
CA MET A 1 0.19 29.47 22.19
C MET A 1 0.60 28.07 21.74
N GLU A 2 0.52 27.02 22.59
CA GLU A 2 0.87 25.64 22.16
C GLU A 2 -0.12 25.00 21.17
N LYS A 3 -1.43 25.30 21.24
CA LYS A 3 -2.43 24.76 20.30
C LYS A 3 -2.16 25.15 18.84
N GLU A 4 -1.62 26.35 18.63
CA GLU A 4 -1.33 26.89 17.29
C GLU A 4 -0.09 26.23 16.67
N GLN A 5 0.89 25.84 17.50
CA GLN A 5 2.06 25.05 17.05
C GLN A 5 1.67 23.61 16.69
N ILE A 6 0.75 22.98 17.44
CA ILE A 6 0.27 21.64 17.13
C ILE A 6 -0.50 21.64 15.79
N ASP A 7 -1.41 22.59 15.57
CA ASP A 7 -2.13 22.72 14.30
C ASP A 7 -1.20 23.00 13.11
N ARG A 8 -0.14 23.79 13.31
CA ARG A 8 0.83 24.11 12.27
C ARG A 8 1.74 22.91 11.95
N LEU A 9 2.10 22.10 12.95
CA LEU A 9 2.83 20.84 12.76
C LEU A 9 1.95 19.82 12.00
N CYS A 10 0.69 19.65 12.40
CA CYS A 10 -0.27 18.80 11.70
C CYS A 10 -0.48 19.25 10.24
N LYS A 11 -0.55 20.56 9.97
CA LYS A 11 -0.57 21.10 8.59
C LYS A 11 0.72 20.84 7.83
N SER A 12 1.89 20.95 8.48
CA SER A 12 3.17 20.66 7.82
C SER A 12 3.35 19.19 7.45
N PHE A 13 2.65 18.28 8.14
CA PHE A 13 2.56 16.86 7.77
C PHE A 13 1.46 16.59 6.74
N ALA A 14 0.37 17.37 6.74
CA ALA A 14 -0.67 17.30 5.72
C ALA A 14 -0.20 17.84 4.35
N ASP A 15 0.68 18.86 4.37
CA ASP A 15 1.32 19.48 3.21
C ASP A 15 2.75 18.94 2.99
N GLY A 16 3.18 18.00 3.83
CA GLY A 16 4.48 17.39 3.75
C GLY A 16 4.56 16.58 2.46
N GLN A 17 5.39 17.04 1.53
CA GLN A 17 5.81 16.24 0.38
C GLN A 17 6.63 15.05 0.88
N PHE A 18 5.95 14.06 1.46
CA PHE A 18 6.50 12.74 1.62
C PHE A 18 6.69 12.20 0.21
N GLY A 19 7.94 11.85 -0.13
CA GLY A 19 8.29 11.45 -1.49
C GLY A 19 7.41 10.30 -1.99
N ASP A 20 7.22 10.25 -3.31
CA ASP A 20 6.49 9.16 -3.95
C ASP A 20 7.12 7.79 -3.56
N VAL A 21 6.27 6.80 -3.27
CA VAL A 21 6.70 5.46 -2.86
C VAL A 21 6.59 4.50 -4.03
N MET A 22 7.60 3.65 -4.25
CA MET A 22 7.54 2.58 -5.24
C MET A 22 7.54 1.22 -4.54
N VAL A 23 6.53 0.40 -4.83
CA VAL A 23 6.42 -0.99 -4.39
C VAL A 23 6.77 -1.90 -5.56
N VAL A 24 7.77 -2.77 -5.38
CA VAL A 24 8.24 -3.71 -6.40
C VAL A 24 7.76 -5.12 -6.05
N GLY A 25 6.92 -5.69 -6.91
CA GLY A 25 6.27 -7.00 -6.74
C GLY A 25 4.80 -6.87 -6.35
N GLY A 26 3.90 -7.14 -7.29
CA GLY A 26 2.45 -7.19 -7.14
C GLY A 26 1.93 -8.54 -6.64
N GLY A 27 2.63 -9.20 -5.73
CA GLY A 27 2.07 -10.31 -4.95
C GLY A 27 1.13 -9.79 -3.84
N ILE A 28 0.51 -10.70 -3.07
CA ILE A 28 -0.41 -10.34 -1.97
C ILE A 28 0.19 -9.33 -0.98
N SER A 29 1.47 -9.47 -0.64
CA SER A 29 2.17 -8.56 0.27
C SER A 29 2.39 -7.16 -0.33
N GLY A 30 2.79 -7.08 -1.59
CA GLY A 30 3.02 -5.80 -2.25
C GLY A 30 1.73 -5.05 -2.55
N ILE A 31 0.66 -5.77 -2.92
CA ILE A 31 -0.68 -5.20 -3.05
C ILE A 31 -1.12 -4.60 -1.70
N GLN A 32 -1.00 -5.34 -0.60
CA GLN A 32 -1.39 -4.83 0.72
C GLN A 32 -0.55 -3.62 1.15
N ALA A 33 0.78 -3.69 0.97
CA ALA A 33 1.65 -2.57 1.27
C ALA A 33 1.28 -1.31 0.47
N ALA A 34 0.97 -1.46 -0.83
CA ALA A 34 0.55 -0.34 -1.67
C ALA A 34 -0.80 0.26 -1.23
N LEU A 35 -1.75 -0.58 -0.81
CA LEU A 35 -3.04 -0.13 -0.28
C LEU A 35 -2.87 0.61 1.06
N ASP A 36 -2.07 0.08 1.98
CA ASP A 36 -1.82 0.70 3.28
C ASP A 36 -1.15 2.07 3.13
N LEU A 37 -0.16 2.17 2.24
CA LEU A 37 0.51 3.42 1.92
C LEU A 37 -0.42 4.41 1.21
N GLY A 38 -1.25 3.93 0.28
CA GLY A 38 -2.26 4.77 -0.39
C GLY A 38 -3.28 5.32 0.60
N ALA A 39 -3.75 4.49 1.53
CA ALA A 39 -4.67 4.89 2.60
C ALA A 39 -4.04 5.88 3.59
N ALA A 40 -2.72 5.78 3.80
CA ALA A 40 -1.95 6.74 4.59
C ALA A 40 -1.67 8.07 3.85
N GLY A 41 -2.09 8.21 2.58
CA GLY A 41 -1.99 9.44 1.81
C GLY A 41 -0.73 9.57 0.94
N PHE A 42 0.05 8.49 0.78
CA PHE A 42 1.21 8.50 -0.09
C PHE A 42 0.80 8.27 -1.55
N LYS A 43 1.53 8.90 -2.48
CA LYS A 43 1.46 8.53 -3.89
C LYS A 43 2.30 7.27 -4.12
N VAL A 44 1.65 6.19 -4.53
CA VAL A 44 2.29 4.87 -4.65
C VAL A 44 2.32 4.40 -6.11
N TYR A 45 3.50 3.96 -6.56
CA TYR A 45 3.67 3.21 -7.80
C TYR A 45 3.85 1.73 -7.47
N LEU A 46 2.93 0.88 -7.91
CA LEU A 46 3.07 -0.57 -7.82
C LEU A 46 3.58 -1.11 -9.16
N VAL A 47 4.73 -1.79 -9.15
CA VAL A 47 5.37 -2.35 -10.34
C VAL A 47 5.51 -3.86 -10.18
N ASP A 48 5.03 -4.63 -11.15
CA ASP A 48 5.26 -6.07 -11.25
C ASP A 48 5.97 -6.38 -12.57
N LYS A 49 6.74 -7.47 -12.59
CA LYS A 49 7.40 -8.01 -13.79
C LYS A 49 6.41 -8.73 -14.70
N ALA A 50 5.41 -9.40 -14.12
CA ALA A 50 4.40 -10.14 -14.83
C ALA A 50 3.36 -9.19 -15.46
N PRO A 51 2.67 -9.62 -16.53
CA PRO A 51 1.60 -8.82 -17.15
C PRO A 51 0.37 -8.64 -16.23
N SER A 52 0.25 -9.44 -15.17
CA SER A 52 -0.82 -9.39 -14.20
C SER A 52 -0.27 -9.49 -12.78
N ILE A 53 -0.91 -8.80 -11.84
CA ILE A 53 -0.64 -8.89 -10.40
C ILE A 53 -1.30 -10.14 -9.77
N GLY A 54 -0.99 -10.42 -8.51
CA GLY A 54 -1.50 -11.53 -7.71
C GLY A 54 -0.41 -12.53 -7.26
N GLY A 55 0.76 -12.50 -7.90
CA GLY A 55 1.91 -13.33 -7.53
C GLY A 55 1.58 -14.83 -7.50
N HIS A 56 2.10 -15.56 -6.52
CA HIS A 56 1.81 -16.98 -6.37
C HIS A 56 0.39 -17.26 -5.87
N MET A 57 -0.25 -16.32 -5.16
CA MET A 57 -1.61 -16.50 -4.65
C MET A 57 -2.59 -16.72 -5.81
N ALA A 58 -2.41 -15.97 -6.90
CA ALA A 58 -3.16 -16.13 -8.15
C ALA A 58 -3.07 -17.52 -8.81
N GLN A 59 -2.06 -18.32 -8.43
CA GLN A 59 -1.83 -19.65 -9.01
C GLN A 59 -2.41 -20.77 -8.14
N LEU A 60 -2.80 -20.45 -6.90
CA LEU A 60 -3.43 -21.40 -5.98
C LEU A 60 -4.91 -21.51 -6.31
N ASP A 61 -5.52 -22.68 -6.13
CA ASP A 61 -6.97 -22.82 -6.23
C ASP A 61 -7.65 -22.36 -4.93
N LYS A 62 -7.08 -22.77 -3.78
CA LYS A 62 -7.64 -22.56 -2.44
C LYS A 62 -6.60 -22.12 -1.42
N THR A 63 -7.04 -21.38 -0.41
CA THR A 63 -6.20 -20.96 0.72
C THR A 63 -6.59 -21.67 2.01
N PHE A 64 -5.66 -22.40 2.62
CA PHE A 64 -5.83 -22.97 3.96
C PHE A 64 -5.82 -21.85 5.02
N PRO A 65 -6.55 -21.95 6.16
CA PRO A 65 -7.41 -23.05 6.61
C PRO A 65 -8.86 -23.01 6.10
N THR A 66 -9.28 -21.89 5.52
CA THR A 66 -10.69 -21.64 5.22
C THR A 66 -11.15 -22.34 3.94
N ASN A 67 -10.21 -22.73 3.06
CA ASN A 67 -10.49 -23.26 1.71
C ASN A 67 -11.33 -22.28 0.87
N ASP A 68 -11.09 -20.99 1.03
CA ASP A 68 -11.64 -19.95 0.15
C ASP A 68 -10.91 -19.94 -1.19
N CYS A 69 -11.57 -19.40 -2.22
CA CYS A 69 -10.92 -19.12 -3.49
C CYS A 69 -9.81 -18.07 -3.30
N SER A 70 -8.68 -18.29 -3.94
CA SER A 70 -7.51 -17.42 -3.83
C SER A 70 -7.65 -16.10 -4.60
N MET A 71 -8.54 -16.05 -5.60
CA MET A 71 -8.82 -14.90 -6.46
C MET A 71 -10.30 -14.82 -6.79
#